data_AF-A0A842MJI4-F1
#
_entry.id   AF-A0A842MJI4-F1
#
_cell.length_a   1.000
_cell.length_b   1.000
_cell.length_c   1.000
_cell.angle_alpha   90.00
_cell.angle_beta   90.00
_cell.angle_gamma   90.00
#
_symmetry.space_group_name_H-M   'P 1'
#
loop_
_entity.id
_entity.type
_entity.pdbx_description
1 polymer ?
#
loop_
_entity_poly.entity_id
_entity_poly.type
_entity_poly.pdbx_seq_one_letter_code
_entity_poly.pdbx_strand_id
1 'polypeptide(L)'
;MSKLGNAKILGGIGAILTLIGSFFGVLTIVGLIMLFIAVKYVAEEAKEDSIFRNYLMYFIFSLVAVIAAVSLIVVSIGGNILNFTKFFQEMAEEASHGATEGIMKFLAGIIVALIVAWILMILASIYLRKSYNRIAEYSKVDLFRTTGMLYFIGAITLIIFIGFIGVVD
;
A
#
# COMPACT_ATOMS: atom_id res chain seq x y z
N MET A 1 -15.18 23.66 -18.55
CA MET A 1 -14.41 23.54 -17.28
C MET A 1 -13.04 22.96 -17.62
N SER A 2 -11.96 23.54 -17.11
CA SER A 2 -10.60 23.04 -17.41
C SER A 2 -10.37 21.69 -16.72
N LYS A 3 -9.66 20.77 -17.38
CA LYS A 3 -9.33 19.44 -16.81
C LYS A 3 -8.62 19.54 -15.45
N LEU A 4 -7.85 20.61 -15.24
CA LEU A 4 -7.21 20.95 -13.96
C LEU A 4 -8.19 21.16 -12.80
N GLY A 5 -9.28 21.88 -13.03
CA GLY A 5 -10.28 22.14 -11.99
C GLY A 5 -10.93 20.84 -11.51
N ASN A 6 -11.27 19.97 -12.46
CA ASN A 6 -11.82 18.66 -12.18
C ASN A 6 -10.82 17.76 -11.47
N ALA A 7 -9.53 17.78 -11.84
CA ALA A 7 -8.49 16.99 -11.19
C ALA A 7 -8.32 17.36 -9.70
N LYS A 8 -8.37 18.65 -9.36
CA LYS A 8 -8.27 19.10 -7.95
C LYS A 8 -9.46 18.65 -7.12
N ILE A 9 -10.68 18.81 -7.64
CA ILE A 9 -11.91 18.40 -6.96
C ILE A 9 -11.92 16.87 -6.79
N LEU A 10 -11.62 16.14 -7.85
CA LEU A 10 -11.63 14.68 -7.85
C LEU A 10 -10.52 14.09 -6.96
N GLY A 11 -9.33 14.70 -6.96
CA GLY A 11 -8.24 14.30 -6.07
C GLY A 11 -8.54 14.58 -4.60
N GLY A 12 -9.14 15.73 -4.29
CA GLY A 12 -9.55 16.08 -2.93
C GLY A 12 -10.66 15.18 -2.40
N ILE A 13 -11.74 15.00 -3.16
CA ILE A 13 -12.85 14.10 -2.79
C ILE A 13 -12.36 12.65 -2.71
N GLY A 14 -11.55 12.21 -3.67
CA GLY A 14 -10.96 10.87 -3.70
C GLY A 14 -10.13 10.58 -2.44
N ALA A 15 -9.26 11.51 -2.03
CA ALA A 15 -8.46 11.35 -0.82
C ALA A 15 -9.31 11.25 0.45
N ILE A 16 -10.33 12.11 0.59
CA ILE A 16 -11.25 12.09 1.74
C ILE A 16 -12.06 10.79 1.76
N LEU A 17 -12.57 10.35 0.61
CA LEU A 17 -13.33 9.11 0.49
C LEU A 17 -12.47 7.88 0.77
N THR A 18 -11.20 7.86 0.39
CA THR A 18 -10.29 6.78 0.75
C THR A 18 -10.02 6.75 2.27
N LEU A 19 -9.85 7.91 2.90
CA LEU A 19 -9.64 7.99 4.35
C LEU A 19 -10.87 7.56 5.17
N ILE A 20 -12.04 8.12 4.86
CA ILE A 20 -13.29 7.79 5.57
C ILE A 20 -13.79 6.40 5.17
N GLY A 21 -13.65 6.06 3.89
CA GLY A 21 -14.03 4.77 3.32
C GLY A 21 -13.30 3.59 3.93
N SER A 22 -12.13 3.81 4.54
CA SER A 22 -11.42 2.75 5.27
C SER A 22 -12.29 2.10 6.36
N PHE A 23 -13.32 2.79 6.86
CA PHE A 23 -14.34 2.25 7.77
C PHE A 23 -15.57 1.65 7.05
N PHE A 24 -15.81 2.02 5.80
CA PHE A 24 -16.97 1.66 4.98
C PHE A 24 -16.51 1.13 3.62
N GLY A 25 -16.01 -0.13 3.60
CA GLY A 25 -15.09 -0.66 2.58
C GLY A 25 -15.38 -0.39 1.09
N VAL A 26 -16.65 -0.26 0.65
CA VAL A 26 -16.98 0.07 -0.74
C VAL A 26 -16.53 1.48 -1.13
N LEU A 27 -16.60 2.45 -0.20
CA LEU A 27 -16.21 3.84 -0.44
C LEU A 27 -14.71 3.98 -0.75
N THR A 28 -13.87 3.11 -0.18
CA THR A 28 -12.42 3.10 -0.42
C THR A 28 -12.08 2.87 -1.88
N ILE A 29 -12.80 1.95 -2.53
CA ILE A 29 -12.59 1.61 -3.95
C ILE A 29 -12.95 2.81 -4.83
N VAL A 30 -14.09 3.46 -4.55
CA VAL A 30 -14.51 4.65 -5.29
C VAL A 30 -13.51 5.79 -5.11
N GLY A 31 -13.04 6.03 -3.88
CA GLY A 31 -12.01 7.03 -3.59
C GLY A 31 -10.70 6.77 -4.32
N LEU A 32 -10.24 5.51 -4.36
CA LEU A 32 -9.06 5.10 -5.11
C LEU A 32 -9.24 5.36 -6.61
N ILE A 33 -10.38 4.97 -7.20
CA ILE A 33 -10.65 5.21 -8.63
C ILE A 33 -10.61 6.72 -8.94
N MET A 34 -11.21 7.56 -8.09
CA MET A 34 -11.16 9.02 -8.25
C MET A 34 -9.72 9.54 -8.19
N LEU A 35 -8.89 9.05 -7.26
CA LEU A 35 -7.49 9.43 -7.14
C LEU A 35 -6.70 9.06 -8.40
N PHE A 36 -6.94 7.89 -8.98
CA PHE A 36 -6.35 7.47 -10.25
C PHE A 36 -6.75 8.38 -11.41
N ILE A 37 -8.04 8.73 -11.51
CA ILE A 37 -8.52 9.64 -12.56
C ILE A 37 -7.91 11.03 -12.37
N ALA A 38 -7.78 11.52 -11.13
CA ALA A 38 -7.15 12.81 -10.84
C ALA A 38 -5.69 12.85 -11.30
N VAL A 39 -4.90 11.83 -10.96
CA VAL A 39 -3.50 11.72 -11.42
C VAL A 39 -3.43 11.59 -12.94
N LYS A 40 -4.36 10.86 -13.57
CA LYS A 40 -4.44 10.74 -15.03
C LYS A 40 -4.71 12.09 -15.70
N TYR A 41 -5.65 12.88 -15.19
CA TYR A 41 -5.92 14.22 -15.73
C TYR A 41 -4.73 15.16 -15.56
N VAL A 42 -3.99 15.07 -14.45
CA VAL A 42 -2.74 15.82 -14.29
C VAL A 42 -1.70 15.38 -15.31
N ALA A 43 -1.55 14.08 -15.56
CA ALA A 43 -0.62 13.56 -16.57
C ALA A 43 -0.97 14.02 -17.99
N GLU A 44 -2.26 13.99 -18.36
CA GLU A 44 -2.75 14.46 -19.65
C GLU A 44 -2.50 15.96 -19.85
N GLU A 45 -2.76 16.79 -18.83
CA GLU A 45 -2.54 18.23 -18.96
C GLU A 45 -1.05 18.60 -18.92
N ALA A 46 -0.25 17.88 -18.13
CA ALA A 46 1.20 18.01 -18.12
C ALA A 46 1.85 17.50 -19.41
N LYS A 47 1.08 16.81 -20.27
CA LYS A 47 1.59 16.08 -21.45
C LYS A 47 2.75 15.15 -21.07
N GLU A 48 2.67 14.55 -19.89
CA GLU A 48 3.71 13.69 -19.34
C GLU A 48 3.10 12.42 -18.75
N ASP A 49 2.96 11.39 -19.59
CA ASP A 49 2.41 10.07 -19.20
C ASP A 49 3.21 9.40 -18.08
N SER A 50 4.46 9.82 -17.88
CA SER A 50 5.34 9.35 -16.82
C SER A 50 4.72 9.56 -15.43
N ILE A 51 3.91 10.61 -15.23
CA ILE A 51 3.22 10.92 -13.97
C ILE A 51 2.27 9.76 -13.59
N PHE A 52 1.34 9.44 -14.50
CA PHE A 52 0.37 8.38 -14.27
C PHE A 52 1.02 7.01 -14.25
N ARG A 53 1.98 6.75 -15.14
CA ARG A 53 2.69 5.47 -15.22
C ARG A 53 3.48 5.16 -13.94
N ASN A 54 4.16 6.16 -13.37
CA ASN A 54 4.85 5.99 -12.09
C ASN A 54 3.87 5.77 -10.93
N TYR A 55 2.75 6.50 -10.90
CA TYR A 55 1.71 6.29 -9.90
C TYR A 55 1.07 4.89 -9.97
N LEU A 56 0.82 4.41 -11.20
CA LEU A 56 0.32 3.06 -11.43
C LEU A 56 1.34 2.00 -10.99
N MET A 57 2.64 2.21 -11.26
CA MET A 57 3.68 1.32 -10.75
C MET A 57 3.69 1.27 -9.22
N TYR A 58 3.60 2.42 -8.54
CA TYR A 58 3.45 2.45 -7.07
C TYR A 58 2.29 1.56 -6.60
N PHE A 59 1.13 1.69 -7.22
CA PHE A 59 -0.04 0.89 -6.87
C PHE A 59 0.17 -0.60 -7.09
N ILE A 60 0.75 -1.00 -8.25
CA ILE A 60 1.05 -2.41 -8.54
C ILE A 60 2.03 -2.97 -7.51
N PHE A 61 3.12 -2.26 -7.20
CA PHE A 61 4.08 -2.70 -6.17
C PHE A 61 3.43 -2.80 -4.79
N SER A 62 2.56 -1.86 -4.42
CA SER A 62 1.83 -1.91 -3.15
C SER A 62 0.89 -3.13 -3.06
N LEU A 63 0.24 -3.48 -4.16
CA LEU A 63 -0.66 -4.63 -4.23
C LEU A 63 0.14 -5.94 -4.17
N VAL A 64 1.27 -6.02 -4.90
CA VAL A 64 2.20 -7.15 -4.82
C VAL A 64 2.76 -7.32 -3.41
N ALA A 65 3.09 -6.22 -2.71
CA ALA A 65 3.56 -6.27 -1.33
C ALA A 65 2.53 -6.89 -0.39
N VAL A 66 1.26 -6.49 -0.51
CA VAL A 66 0.16 -7.05 0.29
C VAL A 66 -0.07 -8.53 -0.03
N ILE A 67 -0.12 -8.89 -1.32
CA ILE A 67 -0.29 -10.29 -1.73
C ILE A 67 0.87 -11.15 -1.22
N ALA A 68 2.11 -10.69 -1.36
CA ALA A 68 3.30 -11.39 -0.87
C ALA A 68 3.29 -11.55 0.65
N ALA A 69 2.87 -10.52 1.40
CA ALA A 69 2.76 -10.59 2.84
C ALA A 69 1.73 -11.66 3.26
N VAL A 70 0.54 -11.59 2.70
CA VAL A 70 -0.55 -12.54 3.00
C VAL A 70 -0.13 -13.97 2.62
N SER A 71 0.48 -14.15 1.46
CA SER A 71 0.87 -15.49 1.00
C SER A 71 1.96 -16.10 1.89
N LEU A 72 2.96 -15.32 2.31
CA LEU A 72 4.01 -15.81 3.20
C LEU A 72 3.47 -16.18 4.59
N ILE A 73 2.52 -15.40 5.12
CA ILE A 73 1.87 -15.71 6.40
C ILE A 73 1.09 -17.02 6.30
N VAL A 74 0.29 -17.18 5.24
CA VAL A 74 -0.52 -18.38 5.02
C VAL A 74 0.35 -19.64 4.87
N VAL A 75 1.46 -19.56 4.13
CA VAL A 75 2.40 -20.69 4.00
C VAL A 75 3.05 -21.06 5.33
N SER A 76 3.27 -20.07 6.22
CA SER A 76 3.95 -20.29 7.50
C SER A 76 3.11 -21.07 8.53
N ILE A 77 1.80 -21.13 8.34
CA ILE A 77 0.85 -21.93 9.13
C ILE A 77 0.39 -23.19 8.39
N GLY A 78 1.19 -23.67 7.43
CA GLY A 78 0.88 -24.88 6.66
C GLY A 78 -0.28 -24.74 5.67
N GLY A 79 -0.89 -23.54 5.58
CA GLY A 79 -2.12 -23.30 4.86
C GLY A 79 -1.98 -23.30 3.34
N ASN A 80 -2.92 -23.93 2.66
CA ASN A 80 -2.98 -23.93 1.20
C ASN A 80 -3.67 -22.66 0.62
N ILE A 81 -2.91 -21.74 0.01
CA ILE A 81 -3.43 -20.46 -0.58
C ILE A 81 -4.58 -20.65 -1.58
N LEU A 82 -4.61 -21.79 -2.29
CA LEU A 82 -5.57 -22.03 -3.36
C LEU A 82 -6.89 -22.61 -2.85
N ASN A 83 -6.92 -23.15 -1.63
CA ASN A 83 -8.08 -23.84 -1.08
C ASN A 83 -8.52 -23.20 0.24
N PHE A 84 -9.37 -22.17 0.14
CA PHE A 84 -9.86 -21.38 1.27
C PHE A 84 -10.45 -22.25 2.40
N THR A 85 -11.19 -23.31 2.07
CA THR A 85 -11.76 -24.23 3.07
C THR A 85 -10.69 -25.04 3.80
N LYS A 86 -9.64 -25.48 3.10
CA LYS A 86 -8.53 -26.22 3.70
C LYS A 86 -7.66 -25.31 4.56
N PHE A 87 -7.46 -24.07 4.14
CA PHE A 87 -6.77 -23.05 4.94
C PHE A 87 -7.37 -22.91 6.34
N PHE A 88 -8.70 -22.73 6.46
CA PHE A 88 -9.34 -22.60 7.77
C PHE A 88 -9.29 -23.89 8.61
N GLN A 89 -9.36 -25.06 7.96
CA GLN A 89 -9.31 -26.34 8.64
C GLN A 89 -7.90 -26.67 9.16
N GLU A 90 -6.88 -26.47 8.33
CA GLU A 90 -5.46 -26.64 8.69
C GLU A 90 -5.08 -25.67 9.82
N MET A 91 -5.53 -24.40 9.74
CA MET A 91 -5.29 -23.41 10.80
C MET A 91 -5.97 -23.79 12.13
N ALA A 92 -7.13 -24.46 12.09
CA ALA A 92 -7.83 -24.95 13.29
C ALA A 92 -7.17 -26.21 13.89
N GLU A 93 -6.62 -27.10 13.05
CA GLU A 93 -5.91 -28.30 13.49
C GLU A 93 -4.53 -27.96 14.09
N GLU A 94 -3.80 -27.03 13.49
CA GLU A 94 -2.49 -26.58 13.97
C GLU A 94 -2.58 -25.80 15.30
N ALA A 95 -3.72 -25.14 15.57
CA ALA A 95 -4.02 -24.53 16.87
C ALA A 95 -4.23 -25.56 17.99
N SER A 96 -4.51 -26.84 17.65
CA SER A 96 -4.78 -27.92 18.61
C SER A 96 -3.55 -28.78 18.96
N HIS A 97 -2.53 -28.81 18.08
CA HIS A 97 -1.27 -29.55 18.30
C HIS A 97 -0.18 -28.63 18.85
N GLY A 98 0.10 -28.70 20.16
CA GLY A 98 1.32 -28.15 20.77
C GLY A 98 1.63 -26.70 20.42
N ALA A 99 0.96 -25.76 21.09
CA ALA A 99 0.97 -24.32 20.81
C ALA A 99 2.37 -23.69 20.57
N THR A 100 3.44 -24.22 21.16
CA THR A 100 4.75 -23.54 21.18
C THR A 100 5.49 -23.58 19.83
N GLU A 101 5.45 -24.69 19.10
CA GLU A 101 6.16 -24.79 17.81
C GLU A 101 5.40 -24.11 16.66
N GLY A 102 4.07 -24.23 16.64
CA GLY A 102 3.21 -23.54 15.68
C GLY A 102 3.27 -22.02 15.82
N ILE A 103 3.24 -21.51 17.06
CA ILE A 103 3.36 -20.07 17.34
C ILE A 103 4.74 -19.54 16.90
N MET A 104 5.83 -20.26 17.17
CA MET A 104 7.16 -19.83 16.72
C MET A 104 7.28 -19.79 15.20
N LYS A 105 6.76 -20.79 14.47
CA LYS A 105 6.74 -20.79 12.99
C LYS A 105 5.88 -19.66 12.42
N PHE A 106 4.71 -19.41 13.03
CA PHE A 106 3.84 -18.31 12.64
C PHE A 106 4.51 -16.94 12.86
N LEU A 107 5.13 -16.72 14.02
CA LEU A 107 5.87 -15.49 14.32
C LEU A 107 7.05 -15.29 13.38
N ALA A 108 7.83 -16.35 13.11
CA ALA A 108 8.92 -16.30 12.14
C ALA A 108 8.39 -15.96 10.73
N GLY A 109 7.27 -16.56 10.33
CA GLY A 109 6.57 -16.27 9.09
C GLY A 109 6.12 -14.83 8.95
N ILE A 110 5.53 -14.26 10.00
CA ILE A 110 5.13 -12.85 10.05
C ILE A 110 6.35 -11.94 9.90
N ILE A 111 7.45 -12.22 10.60
CA ILE A 111 8.67 -11.40 10.51
C ILE A 111 9.20 -11.41 9.08
N VAL A 112 9.30 -12.58 8.44
CA VAL A 112 9.74 -12.70 7.04
C VAL A 112 8.78 -11.97 6.10
N ALA A 113 7.48 -12.16 6.26
CA ALA A 113 6.46 -11.48 5.46
C ALA A 113 6.53 -9.96 5.58
N LEU A 114 6.73 -9.44 6.79
CA LEU A 114 6.88 -8.02 7.06
C LEU A 114 8.15 -7.45 6.42
N ILE A 115 9.29 -8.16 6.49
CA ILE A 115 10.54 -7.73 5.86
C ILE A 115 10.38 -7.67 4.34
N VAL A 116 9.80 -8.71 3.72
CA VAL A 116 9.58 -8.75 2.27
C VAL A 116 8.63 -7.63 1.83
N ALA A 117 7.50 -7.48 2.53
CA ALA A 117 6.53 -6.42 2.25
C ALA A 117 7.16 -5.03 2.43
N TRP A 118 7.99 -4.84 3.45
CA TRP A 118 8.69 -3.58 3.71
C TRP A 118 9.63 -3.20 2.57
N ILE A 119 10.44 -4.14 2.07
CA ILE A 119 11.32 -3.90 0.91
C ILE A 119 10.50 -3.50 -0.32
N LEU A 120 9.41 -4.23 -0.60
CA LEU A 120 8.52 -3.92 -1.73
C LEU A 120 7.84 -2.55 -1.58
N MET A 121 7.46 -2.17 -0.35
CA MET A 121 6.89 -0.86 -0.05
C MET A 121 7.90 0.27 -0.23
N ILE A 122 9.17 0.07 0.13
CA ILE A 122 10.25 1.03 -0.18
C ILE A 122 10.35 1.20 -1.70
N LEU A 123 10.38 0.11 -2.47
CA LEU A 123 10.39 0.17 -3.93
C LEU A 123 9.17 0.91 -4.48
N ALA A 124 7.97 0.62 -3.96
CA ALA A 124 6.74 1.31 -4.34
C ALA A 124 6.86 2.82 -4.11
N SER A 125 7.34 3.22 -2.92
CA SER A 125 7.44 4.63 -2.53
C SER A 125 8.39 5.45 -3.42
N ILE A 126 9.39 4.81 -4.04
CA ILE A 126 10.26 5.46 -5.04
C ILE A 126 9.44 5.89 -6.27
N TYR A 127 8.56 5.04 -6.77
CA TYR A 127 7.69 5.37 -7.90
C TYR A 127 6.66 6.44 -7.56
N LEU A 128 6.12 6.39 -6.35
CA LEU A 128 5.22 7.44 -5.86
C LEU A 128 5.93 8.79 -5.81
N ARG A 129 7.14 8.83 -5.23
CA ARG A 129 7.98 10.03 -5.17
C ARG A 129 8.30 10.57 -6.57
N LYS A 130 8.62 9.69 -7.53
CA LYS A 130 8.85 10.08 -8.94
C LYS A 130 7.60 10.75 -9.54
N SER A 131 6.43 10.16 -9.36
CA SER A 131 5.17 10.73 -9.83
C SER A 131 4.91 12.11 -9.22
N TYR A 132 5.03 12.23 -7.90
CA TYR A 132 4.75 13.46 -7.17
C TYR A 132 5.74 14.59 -7.47
N ASN A 133 7.02 14.26 -7.70
CA ASN A 133 8.02 15.25 -8.11
C ASN A 133 7.69 15.86 -9.48
N ARG A 134 7.24 15.05 -10.44
CA ARG A 134 6.80 15.53 -11.76
C ARG A 134 5.55 16.39 -11.66
N ILE A 135 4.60 16.00 -10.81
CA ILE A 135 3.42 16.84 -10.50
C ILE A 135 3.86 18.18 -9.90
N ALA A 136 4.84 18.20 -8.99
CA ALA A 136 5.36 19.43 -8.40
C ALA A 136 6.01 20.35 -9.45
N GLU A 137 6.83 19.78 -10.36
CA GLU A 137 7.46 20.50 -11.46
C GLU A 137 6.44 21.16 -12.39
N TYR A 138 5.38 20.43 -12.73
CA TYR A 138 4.31 20.93 -13.59
C TYR A 138 3.41 21.97 -12.90
N SER A 139 2.91 21.64 -11.70
CA SER A 139 1.97 22.49 -10.98
C SER A 139 2.63 23.70 -10.31
N LYS A 140 3.97 23.72 -10.21
CA LYS A 140 4.76 24.67 -9.42
C LYS A 140 4.34 24.72 -7.94
N VAL A 141 3.81 23.62 -7.43
CA VAL A 141 3.40 23.47 -6.02
C VAL A 141 4.31 22.47 -5.34
N ASP A 142 5.20 22.97 -4.47
CA ASP A 142 6.18 22.14 -3.76
C ASP A 142 5.55 21.15 -2.78
N LEU A 143 4.27 21.34 -2.40
CA LEU A 143 3.56 20.41 -1.52
C LEU A 143 3.58 18.98 -2.06
N PHE A 144 3.48 18.78 -3.39
CA PHE A 144 3.58 17.44 -3.97
C PHE A 144 4.96 16.81 -3.74
N ARG A 145 6.03 17.59 -3.90
CA ARG A 145 7.41 17.13 -3.63
C ARG A 145 7.59 16.75 -2.17
N THR A 146 7.08 17.57 -1.25
CA THR A 146 7.12 17.30 0.19
C THR A 146 6.32 16.05 0.53
N THR A 147 5.12 15.88 -0.01
CA THR A 147 4.30 14.68 0.21
C THR A 147 4.99 13.42 -0.31
N GLY A 148 5.52 13.45 -1.54
CA GLY A 148 6.24 12.29 -2.09
C GLY A 148 7.48 11.92 -1.28
N MET A 149 8.17 12.92 -0.71
CA MET A 149 9.29 12.70 0.22
C MET A 149 8.81 12.13 1.56
N LEU A 150 7.68 12.61 2.10
CA LEU A 150 7.11 12.11 3.34
C LEU A 150 6.70 10.63 3.22
N TYR A 151 6.07 10.23 2.11
CA TYR A 151 5.76 8.82 1.85
C TYR A 151 7.02 7.95 1.73
N PHE A 152 8.07 8.46 1.09
CA PHE A 152 9.34 7.73 0.96
C PHE A 152 10.04 7.55 2.31
N ILE A 153 10.18 8.63 3.08
CA ILE A 153 10.76 8.58 4.42
C ILE A 153 9.89 7.68 5.31
N GLY A 154 8.57 7.83 5.26
CA GLY A 154 7.61 7.02 6.00
C GLY A 154 7.76 5.52 5.72
N ALA A 155 7.92 5.13 4.45
CA ALA A 155 8.16 3.74 4.08
C ALA A 155 9.47 3.19 4.69
N ILE A 156 10.54 3.99 4.72
CA ILE A 156 11.81 3.59 5.34
C ILE A 156 11.67 3.48 6.86
N THR A 157 11.04 4.47 7.51
CA THR A 157 10.92 4.53 8.97
C THR A 157 9.84 3.62 9.54
N LEU A 158 9.01 2.97 8.70
CA LEU A 158 7.92 2.10 9.13
C LEU A 158 8.38 0.99 10.10
N ILE A 159 9.57 0.44 9.87
CA ILE A 159 10.14 -0.62 10.74
C ILE A 159 10.49 -0.10 12.14
N ILE A 160 10.91 1.17 12.24
CA ILE A 160 11.23 1.82 13.52
C ILE A 160 9.95 2.06 14.32
N PHE A 161 8.85 2.44 13.65
CA PHE A 161 7.55 2.64 14.29
C PHE A 161 6.95 1.33 14.82
N ILE A 162 7.04 0.24 14.05
CA ILE A 162 6.57 -1.08 14.48
C ILE A 162 7.42 -1.60 15.65
N GLY A 163 8.75 -1.42 15.57
CA GLY A 163 9.66 -1.79 16.67
C GLY A 163 9.44 -0.97 17.95
N PHE A 164 9.07 0.31 17.84
CA PHE A 164 8.80 1.17 18.99
C PHE A 164 7.49 0.79 19.70
N ILE A 165 6.42 0.48 18.94
CA ILE A 165 5.15 0.00 19.52
C ILE A 165 5.35 -1.33 20.24
N GLY A 166 6.10 -2.28 19.65
CA GLY A 166 6.31 -3.60 20.26
C GLY A 166 7.24 -3.64 21.48
N VAL A 167 7.92 -2.54 21.84
CA VAL A 167 8.83 -2.44 23.00
C VAL A 167 8.21 -1.66 24.17
N VAL A 168 7.15 -0.88 23.91
CA VAL A 168 6.53 0.01 24.91
C VAL A 168 5.30 -0.64 25.59
N ASP A 169 4.91 -1.84 25.18
CA ASP A 169 3.99 -2.74 25.89
C ASP A 169 4.75 -3.86 26.63
#